data_AF-A0A1K1MRT8-F1
#
_entry.id   AF-A0A1K1MRT8-F1
#
_cell.length_a   1.000
_cell.length_b   1.000
_cell.length_c   1.000
_cell.angle_alpha   90.00
_cell.angle_beta   90.00
_cell.angle_gamma   90.00
#
_symmetry.space_group_name_H-M   'P 1'
#
loop_
_entity.id
_entity.type
_entity.pdbx_description
1 polymer ?
#
loop_
_entity_poly.entity_id
_entity_poly.type
_entity_poly.pdbx_seq_one_letter_code
_entity_poly.pdbx_strand_id
1 'polypeptide(L)'
;MGRYTKQTWGNAQARRYREELELALKKLSLSPRIGLERDEIAPQVRSFTVPSHTAFYLPQRDGITVLRLLHPGMDIERAFALHTEQTWERER
;
A
#
# COMPACT_ATOMS: atom_id res chain seq x y z
N MET A 1 -18.74 14.56 -0.69
CA MET A 1 -18.59 13.57 0.42
C MET A 1 -18.08 12.26 -0.15
N GLY A 2 -16.81 11.92 0.07
CA GLY A 2 -16.13 10.84 -0.65
C GLY A 2 -16.49 9.43 -0.15
N ARG A 3 -16.80 8.51 -1.08
CA ARG A 3 -16.90 7.07 -0.85
C ARG A 3 -15.88 6.32 -1.71
N TYR A 4 -14.62 6.36 -1.30
CA TYR A 4 -13.56 5.54 -1.91
C TYR A 4 -13.57 4.12 -1.32
N THR A 5 -14.67 3.40 -1.53
CA THR A 5 -14.77 1.99 -1.15
C THR A 5 -14.11 1.10 -2.20
N LYS A 6 -12.96 0.52 -1.82
CA LYS A 6 -12.06 -0.32 -2.62
C LYS A 6 -12.81 -1.30 -3.53
N GLN A 7 -12.81 -1.04 -4.83
CA GLN A 7 -13.48 -1.89 -5.81
C GLN A 7 -12.58 -3.08 -6.21
N THR A 8 -13.00 -4.25 -5.74
CA THR A 8 -12.76 -5.61 -6.24
C THR A 8 -11.59 -5.81 -7.22
N TRP A 9 -10.41 -6.15 -6.69
CA TRP A 9 -9.28 -6.61 -7.49
C TRP A 9 -9.44 -8.10 -7.86
N GLY A 10 -8.94 -8.51 -9.03
CA GLY A 10 -9.17 -9.84 -9.63
C GLY A 10 -8.89 -11.02 -8.69
N ASN A 11 -9.90 -11.90 -8.52
CA ASN A 11 -10.15 -12.69 -7.31
C ASN A 11 -9.00 -13.61 -6.83
N ALA A 12 -8.18 -14.15 -7.73
CA ALA A 12 -7.08 -15.07 -7.38
C ALA A 12 -5.72 -14.36 -7.26
N GLN A 13 -5.32 -13.57 -8.27
CA GLN A 13 -4.03 -12.88 -8.30
C GLN A 13 -3.94 -11.80 -7.22
N ALA A 14 -5.01 -11.03 -7.02
CA ALA A 14 -5.04 -10.00 -5.99
C ALA A 14 -5.04 -10.57 -4.55
N ARG A 15 -5.62 -11.77 -4.37
CA ARG A 15 -5.56 -12.48 -3.09
C ARG A 15 -4.13 -12.90 -2.76
N ARG A 16 -3.44 -13.58 -3.68
CA ARG A 16 -2.01 -13.94 -3.52
C ARG A 16 -1.15 -12.71 -3.25
N TYR A 17 -1.36 -11.64 -4.01
CA TYR A 17 -0.64 -10.39 -3.83
C TYR A 17 -0.82 -9.80 -2.42
N ARG A 18 -2.04 -9.82 -1.89
CA ARG A 18 -2.33 -9.37 -0.52
C ARG A 18 -1.67 -10.27 0.52
N GLU A 19 -1.71 -11.60 0.32
CA GLU A 19 -1.06 -12.57 1.21
C GLU A 19 0.47 -12.39 1.25
N GLU A 20 1.11 -12.15 0.10
CA GLU A 20 2.54 -11.83 -0.02
C GLU A 20 2.90 -10.51 0.68
N LEU A 21 2.07 -9.47 0.50
CA LEU A 21 2.24 -8.17 1.16
C LEU A 21 2.07 -8.27 2.68
N GLU A 22 1.05 -8.97 3.16
CA GLU A 22 0.84 -9.23 4.59
C GLU A 22 1.99 -10.04 5.20
N LEU A 23 2.51 -11.04 4.49
CA LEU A 23 3.67 -11.81 4.93
C LEU A 23 4.94 -10.95 4.98
N ALA A 24 5.15 -10.07 4.00
CA ALA A 24 6.27 -9.14 3.98
C ALA A 24 6.21 -8.15 5.16
N LEU A 25 5.03 -7.59 5.44
CA LEU A 25 4.82 -6.68 6.57
C LEU A 25 4.97 -7.38 7.93
N LYS A 26 4.52 -8.64 8.07
CA LYS A 26 4.76 -9.46 9.28
C LYS A 26 6.26 -9.76 9.49
N LYS A 27 7.01 -10.03 8.42
CA LYS A 27 8.48 -10.16 8.51
C LYS A 27 9.14 -8.85 8.90
N LEU A 28 8.67 -7.72 8.37
CA LEU A 28 9.15 -6.38 8.72
C LEU A 28 8.84 -6.02 10.19
N SER A 29 7.70 -6.43 10.75
CA SER A 29 7.39 -6.22 12.17
C SER A 29 8.28 -7.03 13.12
N LEU A 30 8.80 -8.18 12.70
CA LEU A 30 9.77 -8.95 13.51
C LEU A 30 11.17 -8.33 13.52
N SER A 31 11.51 -7.53 12.50
CA SER A 31 12.82 -6.91 12.35
C SER A 31 12.68 -5.44 11.95
N PRO A 32 12.07 -4.57 12.79
CA PRO A 32 11.68 -3.21 12.42
C PRO A 32 12.88 -2.28 12.11
N ARG A 33 14.12 -2.71 12.40
CA ARG A 33 15.37 -1.97 12.14
C ARG A 33 16.06 -2.33 10.82
N ILE A 34 15.44 -3.10 9.92
CA ILE A 34 16.02 -3.43 8.59
C ILE A 34 15.71 -2.40 7.50
N GLY A 35 14.67 -1.57 7.68
CA GLY A 35 14.34 -0.50 6.74
C GLY A 35 15.33 0.65 6.82
N LEU A 36 15.61 1.29 5.69
CA LEU A 36 16.46 2.46 5.58
C LEU A 36 15.81 3.65 6.30
N GLU A 37 16.56 4.31 7.17
CA GLU A 37 16.12 5.53 7.88
C GLU A 37 15.83 6.65 6.89
N ARG A 38 14.80 7.44 7.21
CA ARG A 38 14.23 8.51 6.41
C ARG A 38 14.03 9.77 7.24
N ASP A 39 15.07 10.14 7.98
CA ASP A 39 15.08 11.36 8.80
C ASP A 39 14.92 12.63 7.94
N GLU A 40 15.21 12.57 6.63
CA GLU A 40 14.88 13.62 5.66
C GLU A 40 13.38 13.81 5.41
N ILE A 41 12.54 12.85 5.81
CA ILE A 41 11.08 12.92 5.75
C ILE A 41 10.52 13.30 7.13
N ALA A 42 10.89 12.55 8.16
CA ALA A 42 10.58 12.84 9.56
C ALA A 42 11.43 11.95 10.49
N PRO A 43 11.73 12.40 11.73
CA PRO A 43 12.54 11.62 12.67
C PRO A 43 11.98 10.22 12.90
N GLN A 44 12.87 9.22 12.93
CA GLN A 44 12.56 7.81 13.20
C GLN A 44 11.72 7.11 12.12
N VAL A 45 11.31 7.79 11.04
CA VAL A 45 10.64 7.14 9.91
C VAL A 45 11.64 6.25 9.18
N ARG A 46 11.19 5.06 8.80
CA ARG A 46 11.96 4.10 8.01
C ARG A 46 11.18 3.70 6.76
N SER A 47 11.92 3.32 5.73
CA SER A 47 11.38 2.82 4.46
C SER A 47 11.92 1.42 4.16
N PHE A 48 11.06 0.53 3.66
CA PHE A 48 11.46 -0.80 3.23
C PHE A 48 10.70 -1.22 1.97
N THR A 49 11.41 -1.82 1.02
CA THR A 49 10.82 -2.32 -0.22
C THR A 49 10.14 -3.67 0.04
N VAL A 50 8.81 -3.68 -0.02
CA VAL A 50 7.99 -4.89 -0.11
C VAL A 50 7.64 -5.14 -1.59
N PRO A 51 7.19 -6.35 -2.02
CA PRO A 51 7.39 -6.84 -3.40
C PRO A 51 7.05 -5.90 -4.58
N SER A 52 6.06 -5.03 -4.45
CA SER A 52 5.82 -3.94 -5.42
C SER A 52 5.39 -2.63 -4.76
N HIS A 53 5.75 -2.41 -3.50
CA HIS A 53 5.49 -1.15 -2.79
C HIS A 53 6.67 -0.76 -1.89
N THR A 54 6.90 0.53 -1.70
CA THR A 54 7.74 1.04 -0.63
C THR A 54 6.86 1.28 0.61
N ALA A 55 7.10 0.51 1.67
CA ALA A 55 6.46 0.69 2.96
C ALA A 55 7.22 1.75 3.77
N PHE A 56 6.56 2.87 4.08
CA PHE A 56 7.01 3.86 5.05
C PHE A 56 6.38 3.53 6.41
N TYR A 57 7.19 3.44 7.45
CA TYR A 57 6.75 2.96 8.75
C TYR A 57 7.59 3.57 9.89
N LEU A 58 7.04 3.54 11.11
CA LEU A 58 7.77 3.80 12.34
C LEU A 58 8.07 2.48 13.05
N PRO A 59 9.31 2.24 13.53
CA PRO A 59 9.60 1.12 14.40
C PRO A 59 8.93 1.34 15.77
N GLN A 60 8.33 0.28 16.33
CA GLN A 60 7.73 0.27 17.66
C GLN A 60 8.41 -0.81 18.52
N ARG A 61 8.14 -0.80 19.84
CA ARG A 61 8.68 -1.84 20.75
C ARG A 61 8.32 -3.26 20.32
N ASP A 62 7.06 -3.45 19.93
CA ASP A 62 6.48 -4.76 19.61
C ASP A 62 6.11 -4.92 18.12
N GLY A 63 6.68 -4.10 17.23
CA GLY A 63 6.42 -4.20 15.79
C GLY A 63 6.71 -2.92 14.98
N ILE A 64 5.79 -2.59 14.07
CA ILE A 64 5.85 -1.38 13.22
C ILE A 64 4.47 -0.70 13.14
N THR A 65 4.48 0.62 12.98
CA THR A 65 3.31 1.39 12.54
C THR A 65 3.52 1.75 11.07
N VAL A 66 2.78 1.11 10.15
CA VAL A 66 2.84 1.45 8.72
C VAL A 66 2.13 2.78 8.48
N LEU A 67 2.88 3.79 8.03
CA LEU A 67 2.36 5.13 7.70
C LEU A 67 1.77 5.16 6.29
N ARG A 68 2.49 4.60 5.31
CA ARG A 68 2.07 4.60 3.90
C ARG A 68 2.71 3.46 3.12
N LEU A 69 2.01 2.96 2.10
CA LEU A 69 2.53 2.05 1.09
C LEU A 69 2.44 2.79 -0.26
N LEU A 70 3.57 3.04 -0.91
CA LEU A 70 3.63 3.70 -2.22
C LEU A 70 4.01 2.70 -3.31
N HIS A 71 3.29 2.67 -4.43
CA HIS A 71 3.69 1.85 -5.58
C HIS A 71 4.77 2.59 -6.38
N PRO A 72 5.96 2.00 -6.65
CA PRO A 72 7.13 2.70 -7.22
C PRO A 72 7.01 3.05 -8.72
N GLY A 73 5.79 3.23 -9.24
CA GLY A 73 5.56 3.56 -10.66
C GLY A 73 4.10 3.72 -11.12
N MET A 74 3.08 3.58 -10.24
CA MET A 74 1.66 3.72 -10.62
C MET A 74 0.87 4.80 -9.86
N ASP A 75 1.42 5.32 -8.75
CA ASP A 75 0.64 6.13 -7.78
C ASP A 75 0.42 7.60 -8.23
N ILE A 76 0.84 7.95 -9.45
CA ILE A 76 0.52 9.23 -10.11
C ILE A 76 -0.71 9.07 -11.01
N GLU A 77 -0.74 8.04 -11.87
CA GLU A 77 -1.80 7.87 -12.87
C GLU A 77 -3.14 7.41 -12.28
N ARG A 78 -3.11 6.56 -11.23
CA ARG A 78 -4.34 6.00 -10.65
C ARG A 78 -4.94 6.81 -9.50
N ALA A 79 -4.21 7.76 -8.93
CA ALA A 79 -4.71 8.62 -7.85
C ALA A 79 -5.74 9.66 -8.33
N PHE A 80 -5.77 9.98 -9.63
CA PHE A 80 -6.65 11.00 -10.21
C PHE A 80 -7.70 10.48 -11.21
N ALA A 81 -7.72 9.17 -11.52
CA ALA A 81 -8.65 8.59 -12.49
C ALA A 81 -10.03 8.18 -11.90
N LEU A 82 -10.66 9.05 -11.09
CA LEU A 82 -11.99 8.80 -10.48
C LEU A 82 -13.02 9.93 -10.69
N HIS A 83 -13.13 10.36 -11.94
CA HIS A 83 -14.33 10.91 -12.60
C HIS A 83 -14.02 10.91 -14.12
N THR A 84 -14.82 10.45 -15.06
CA THR A 84 -16.18 9.89 -15.06
C THR A 84 -16.16 8.62 -15.97
N GLU A 85 -17.16 7.73 -16.10
CA GLU A 85 -18.59 7.77 -15.81
C GLU A 85 -19.15 6.36 -15.46
N GLN A 86 -20.49 6.24 -15.37
CA GLN A 86 -21.22 4.98 -15.45
C GLN A 86 -22.39 5.13 -16.43
N THR A 87 -22.34 4.46 -17.58
CA THR A 87 -23.48 4.30 -18.50
C THR A 87 -23.44 2.91 -19.13
N TRP A 88 -23.95 1.93 -18.37
CA TRP A 88 -24.29 0.59 -18.88
C TRP A 88 -25.78 0.32 -18.63
N GLU A 89 -26.64 1.14 -19.24
CA GLU A 89 -28.00 0.71 -19.53
C GLU A 89 -27.97 0.01 -20.90
N ARG A 90 -28.10 -1.31 -20.88
CA ARG A 90 -28.22 -2.14 -22.08
C ARG A 90 -29.51 -2.94 -21.98
N GLU A 91 -30.36 -2.70 -22.96
CA GLU A 91 -31.41 -3.59 -23.46
C GLU A 91 -32.65 -3.82 -22.56
N ARG A 92 -33.70 -3.04 -22.84
CA ARG A 92 -34.63 -3.44 -23.92
C ARG A 92 -35.07 -2.26 -24.78
#